data_AF-A0A661VZT1-F1
#
_entry.id   AF-A0A661VZT1-F1
#
_cell.length_a   1.000
_cell.length_b   1.000
_cell.length_c   1.000
_cell.angle_alpha   90.00
_cell.angle_beta   90.00
_cell.angle_gamma   90.00
#
_symmetry.space_group_name_H-M   'P 1'
#
loop_
_entity.id
_entity.type
_entity.pdbx_description
1 polymer ?
#
loop_
_entity_poly.entity_id
_entity_poly.type
_entity_poly.pdbx_seq_one_letter_code
_entity_poly.pdbx_strand_id
1 'polypeptide(L)'
;ARQVPSSWQRAMALAGLASHLPEGLLVEALVAAREIQDGYACARALAGLAPHLPEGLREQALKEALAAARKIEDADNRSKALAALAPHLSKGEREQALREALAAARKIENANARAWVLAALAPRLAGWARKVPQDAYEAWKTTLPALAARTRKDLLSDLRALSPLIAALGGPEAIAGAFRAVQDVGRWWP
;
A
#
# COMPACT_ATOMS: atom_id res chain seq x y z
N ALA A 1 -7.54 23.90 9.18
CA ALA A 1 -7.92 22.76 8.31
C ALA A 1 -9.41 22.80 7.87
N ARG A 2 -10.37 23.13 8.75
CA ARG A 2 -11.81 23.15 8.40
C ARG A 2 -12.19 23.96 7.15
N GLN A 3 -11.53 25.10 6.92
CA GLN A 3 -11.79 25.98 5.76
C GLN A 3 -11.02 25.60 4.47
N VAL A 4 -10.26 24.50 4.47
CA VAL A 4 -9.54 24.06 3.27
C VAL A 4 -10.54 23.35 2.33
N PRO A 5 -10.76 23.85 1.10
CA PRO A 5 -11.80 23.31 0.22
C PRO A 5 -11.44 21.96 -0.37
N SER A 6 -10.15 21.69 -0.63
CA SER A 6 -9.72 20.38 -1.13
C SER A 6 -9.59 19.36 0.00
N SER A 7 -10.28 18.22 -0.14
CA SER A 7 -10.15 17.06 0.75
C SER A 7 -8.70 16.62 0.92
N TRP A 8 -7.94 16.58 -0.17
CA TRP A 8 -6.52 16.24 -0.16
C TRP A 8 -5.67 17.23 0.66
N GLN A 9 -5.84 18.53 0.40
CA GLN A 9 -5.11 19.57 1.14
C GLN A 9 -5.51 19.56 2.62
N ARG A 10 -6.79 19.29 2.93
CA ARG A 10 -7.27 19.15 4.30
C ARG A 10 -6.59 17.98 5.00
N ALA A 11 -6.53 16.82 4.36
CA ALA A 11 -5.86 15.64 4.90
C ALA A 11 -4.37 15.89 5.15
N MET A 12 -3.69 16.53 4.20
CA MET A 12 -2.29 16.91 4.35
C MET A 12 -2.05 17.87 5.50
N ALA A 13 -2.92 18.88 5.65
CA ALA A 13 -2.83 19.82 6.76
C ALA A 13 -3.07 19.13 8.10
N LEU A 14 -4.07 18.24 8.21
CA LEU A 14 -4.34 17.51 9.44
C LEU A 14 -3.17 16.59 9.82
N ALA A 15 -2.62 15.83 8.87
CA ALA A 15 -1.48 14.96 9.11
C ALA A 15 -0.21 15.74 9.46
N GLY A 16 0.04 16.87 8.80
CA GLY A 16 1.23 17.69 9.04
C GLY A 16 1.18 18.48 10.35
N LEU A 17 -0.01 18.86 10.82
CA LEU A 17 -0.18 19.57 12.08
C LEU A 17 -0.21 18.62 13.28
N ALA A 18 -0.42 17.32 13.08
CA ALA A 18 -0.66 16.35 14.14
C ALA A 18 0.39 16.38 15.27
N SER A 19 1.68 16.51 14.94
CA SER A 19 2.77 16.57 15.92
C SER A 19 2.84 17.86 16.74
N HIS A 20 2.09 18.89 16.35
CA HIS A 20 2.10 20.23 16.95
C HIS A 20 0.79 20.59 17.64
N LEU A 21 -0.22 19.72 17.58
CA LEU A 21 -1.51 19.98 18.19
C LEU A 21 -1.52 19.51 19.65
N PRO A 22 -2.05 20.33 20.58
CA PRO A 22 -2.36 19.87 21.92
C PRO A 22 -3.48 18.82 21.89
N GLU A 23 -3.58 18.01 22.93
CA GLU A 23 -4.53 16.87 23.00
C GLU A 23 -5.99 17.27 22.71
N GLY A 24 -6.44 18.41 23.23
CA GLY A 24 -7.79 18.93 22.94
C GLY A 24 -8.05 19.19 21.45
N LEU A 25 -7.04 19.68 20.72
CA LEU A 25 -7.16 19.95 19.29
C LEU A 25 -6.93 18.69 18.42
N LEU A 26 -6.30 17.66 18.96
CA LEU A 26 -6.19 16.36 18.27
C LEU A 26 -7.56 15.68 18.13
N VAL A 27 -8.42 15.81 19.14
CA VAL A 27 -9.82 15.32 19.05
C VAL A 27 -10.59 16.07 17.97
N GLU A 28 -10.44 17.39 17.89
CA GLU A 28 -11.06 18.18 16.82
C GLU A 28 -10.51 17.82 15.43
N ALA A 29 -9.20 17.59 15.32
CA ALA A 29 -8.56 17.15 14.09
C ALA A 29 -9.08 15.77 13.64
N LEU A 30 -9.32 14.86 14.59
CA LEU A 30 -9.92 13.54 14.33
C LEU A 30 -11.35 13.67 13.78
N VAL A 31 -12.18 14.55 14.37
CA VAL A 31 -13.52 14.83 13.85
C VAL A 31 -13.44 15.41 12.44
N ALA A 32 -12.56 16.39 12.21
CA ALA A 32 -12.38 16.99 10.88
C ALA A 32 -11.86 15.99 9.84
N ALA A 33 -11.06 15.00 10.24
CA ALA A 33 -10.60 13.92 9.37
C ALA A 33 -11.75 12.99 8.96
N ARG A 34 -12.66 12.67 9.89
CA ARG A 34 -13.85 11.84 9.64
C ARG A 34 -14.84 12.49 8.67
N GLU A 35 -14.91 13.82 8.66
CA GLU A 35 -15.78 14.59 7.75
C GLU A 35 -15.25 14.67 6.31
N ILE A 36 -14.03 14.18 6.04
CA ILE A 36 -13.46 14.15 4.69
C ILE A 36 -14.21 13.12 3.84
N GLN A 37 -14.87 13.62 2.79
CA GLN A 37 -15.67 12.80 1.86
C GLN A 37 -14.83 11.87 0.98
N ASP A 38 -13.64 12.32 0.56
CA ASP A 38 -12.73 11.50 -0.25
C ASP A 38 -12.07 10.42 0.63
N GLY A 39 -12.33 9.15 0.31
CA GLY A 39 -11.87 8.02 1.12
C GLY A 39 -10.34 7.92 1.23
N TYR A 40 -9.61 8.32 0.18
CA TYR A 40 -8.15 8.34 0.19
C TYR A 40 -7.60 9.41 1.14
N ALA A 41 -8.10 10.64 1.01
CA ALA A 41 -7.75 11.74 1.88
C ALA A 41 -8.17 11.47 3.34
N CYS A 42 -9.35 10.90 3.58
CA CYS A 42 -9.81 10.49 4.90
C CYS A 42 -8.85 9.47 5.54
N ALA A 43 -8.57 8.37 4.84
CA ALA A 43 -7.65 7.33 5.32
C ALA A 43 -6.26 7.91 5.63
N ARG A 44 -5.76 8.81 4.78
CA ARG A 44 -4.46 9.48 4.96
C ARG A 44 -4.45 10.42 6.16
N ALA A 45 -5.51 11.21 6.36
CA ALA A 45 -5.63 12.11 7.50
C ALA A 45 -5.66 11.33 8.82
N LEU A 46 -6.49 10.28 8.89
CA LEU A 46 -6.61 9.42 10.07
C LEU A 46 -5.29 8.68 10.35
N ALA A 47 -4.61 8.17 9.32
CA ALA A 47 -3.29 7.55 9.45
C ALA A 47 -2.23 8.51 10.02
N GLY A 48 -2.24 9.77 9.58
CA GLY A 48 -1.31 10.79 10.05
C GLY A 48 -1.58 11.26 11.48
N LEU A 49 -2.84 11.27 11.91
CA LEU A 49 -3.22 11.63 13.27
C LEU A 49 -2.96 10.50 14.27
N ALA A 50 -3.10 9.23 13.86
CA ALA A 50 -3.01 8.07 14.74
C ALA A 50 -1.78 8.01 15.66
N PRO A 51 -0.54 8.33 15.22
CA PRO A 51 0.64 8.31 16.09
C PRO A 51 0.60 9.32 17.25
N HIS A 52 -0.24 10.35 17.15
CA HIS A 52 -0.31 11.44 18.12
C HIS A 52 -1.53 11.32 19.05
N LEU A 53 -2.45 10.41 18.76
CA LEU A 53 -3.65 10.20 19.56
C LEU A 53 -3.37 9.33 20.79
N PRO A 54 -4.12 9.54 21.90
CA PRO A 54 -4.17 8.61 23.03
C PRO A 54 -4.54 7.20 22.56
N GLU A 55 -4.05 6.17 23.26
CA GLU A 55 -4.13 4.75 22.82
C GLU A 55 -5.54 4.32 22.39
N GLY A 56 -6.57 4.62 23.20
CA GLY A 56 -7.95 4.28 22.88
C GLY A 56 -8.50 4.96 21.62
N LEU A 57 -8.13 6.23 21.37
CA LEU A 57 -8.53 6.94 20.15
C LEU A 57 -7.69 6.54 18.94
N ARG A 58 -6.42 6.19 19.17
CA ARG A 58 -5.49 5.74 18.12
C ARG A 58 -5.98 4.45 17.47
N GLU A 59 -6.34 3.44 18.25
CA GLU A 59 -6.83 2.17 17.69
C GLU A 59 -8.11 2.39 16.88
N GLN A 60 -9.03 3.19 17.42
CA GLN A 60 -10.28 3.51 16.75
C GLN A 60 -10.04 4.26 15.43
N ALA A 61 -9.16 5.27 15.43
CA ALA A 61 -8.80 6.02 14.24
C ALA A 61 -8.17 5.12 13.16
N LEU A 62 -7.31 4.16 13.55
CA LEU A 62 -6.71 3.21 12.62
C LEU A 62 -7.72 2.23 12.02
N LYS A 63 -8.68 1.73 12.82
CA LYS A 63 -9.78 0.88 12.32
C LYS A 63 -10.64 1.63 11.32
N GLU A 64 -10.99 2.88 11.62
CA GLU A 64 -11.75 3.75 10.71
C GLU A 64 -10.97 4.04 9.42
N ALA A 65 -9.67 4.35 9.53
CA ALA A 65 -8.82 4.59 8.37
C ALA A 65 -8.71 3.35 7.48
N LEU A 66 -8.59 2.16 8.08
CA LEU A 66 -8.56 0.90 7.36
C LEU A 66 -9.90 0.61 6.66
N ALA A 67 -11.02 0.87 7.34
CA ALA A 67 -12.35 0.73 6.75
C ALA A 67 -12.56 1.71 5.58
N ALA A 68 -12.14 2.98 5.73
CA ALA A 68 -12.17 3.98 4.68
C ALA A 68 -11.31 3.54 3.48
N ALA A 69 -10.07 3.10 3.73
CA ALA A 69 -9.16 2.62 2.69
C ALA A 69 -9.76 1.45 1.89
N ARG A 70 -10.41 0.49 2.57
CA ARG A 70 -11.06 -0.66 1.93
C ARG A 70 -12.23 -0.29 1.02
N LYS A 71 -12.97 0.78 1.39
CA LYS A 71 -14.12 1.29 0.61
C LYS A 71 -13.72 2.08 -0.63
N ILE A 72 -12.44 2.45 -0.78
CA ILE A 72 -11.97 3.15 -1.97
C ILE A 72 -12.17 2.26 -3.20
N GLU A 73 -12.92 2.76 -4.18
CA GLU A 73 -13.22 2.07 -5.43
C GLU A 73 -12.01 2.04 -6.36
N ASP A 74 -11.34 3.18 -6.52
CA ASP A 74 -10.13 3.30 -7.32
C ASP A 74 -8.99 2.43 -6.76
N ALA A 75 -8.53 1.48 -7.56
CA ALA A 75 -7.58 0.46 -7.12
C ALA A 75 -6.20 1.04 -6.77
N ASP A 76 -5.79 2.11 -7.45
CA ASP A 76 -4.54 2.83 -7.16
C ASP A 76 -4.62 3.49 -5.78
N ASN A 77 -5.62 4.33 -5.54
CA ASN A 77 -5.84 5.01 -4.27
C ASN A 77 -6.05 4.02 -3.12
N ARG A 78 -6.80 2.94 -3.33
CA ARG A 78 -6.97 1.87 -2.34
C ARG A 78 -5.63 1.24 -1.95
N SER A 79 -4.82 0.88 -2.96
CA SER A 79 -3.52 0.26 -2.74
C SER A 79 -2.58 1.18 -1.94
N LYS A 80 -2.50 2.45 -2.35
CA LYS A 80 -1.71 3.49 -1.66
C LYS A 80 -2.16 3.69 -0.22
N ALA A 81 -3.47 3.79 0.04
CA ALA A 81 -4.01 4.00 1.38
C ALA A 81 -3.68 2.85 2.33
N LEU A 82 -3.94 1.61 1.90
CA LEU A 82 -3.67 0.41 2.71
C LEU A 82 -2.17 0.28 3.05
N ALA A 83 -1.29 0.58 2.10
CA ALA A 83 0.14 0.51 2.31
C ALA A 83 0.67 1.62 3.23
N ALA A 84 0.08 2.82 3.15
CA ALA A 84 0.39 3.92 4.06
C ALA A 84 -0.02 3.60 5.50
N LEU A 85 -1.14 2.88 5.71
CA LEU A 85 -1.62 2.46 7.02
C LEU A 85 -0.78 1.35 7.66
N ALA A 86 -0.22 0.44 6.85
CA ALA A 86 0.49 -0.75 7.32
C ALA A 86 1.48 -0.55 8.50
N PRO A 87 2.34 0.48 8.56
CA PRO A 87 3.26 0.70 9.69
C PRO A 87 2.58 0.94 11.03
N HIS A 88 1.36 1.47 11.02
CA HIS A 88 0.64 1.89 12.21
C HIS A 88 -0.26 0.79 12.77
N LEU A 89 -0.55 -0.25 11.98
CA LEU A 89 -1.41 -1.37 12.34
C LEU A 89 -0.69 -2.42 13.18
N SER A 90 -1.48 -3.20 13.92
CA SER A 90 -1.04 -4.41 14.61
C SER A 90 -0.47 -5.43 13.62
N LYS A 91 0.27 -6.44 14.11
CA LYS A 91 0.95 -7.42 13.23
C LYS A 91 -0.01 -8.08 12.24
N GLY A 92 -1.13 -8.64 12.72
CA GLY A 92 -2.10 -9.34 11.86
C GLY A 92 -2.79 -8.41 10.87
N GLU A 93 -3.22 -7.23 11.31
CA GLU A 93 -3.86 -6.24 10.43
C GLU A 93 -2.89 -5.67 9.39
N ARG A 94 -1.62 -5.48 9.76
CA ARG A 94 -0.57 -5.02 8.84
C ARG A 94 -0.37 -6.01 7.70
N GLU A 95 -0.22 -7.30 8.00
CA GLU A 95 -0.01 -8.33 6.99
C GLU A 95 -1.23 -8.43 6.06
N GLN A 96 -2.43 -8.37 6.64
CA GLN A 96 -3.67 -8.34 5.86
C GLN A 96 -3.78 -7.09 4.97
N ALA A 97 -3.46 -5.91 5.48
CA ALA A 97 -3.47 -4.67 4.72
C ALA A 97 -2.46 -4.70 3.56
N LEU A 98 -1.27 -5.29 3.75
CA LEU A 98 -0.28 -5.46 2.68
C LEU A 98 -0.74 -6.45 1.60
N ARG A 99 -1.39 -7.56 1.98
CA ARG A 99 -2.04 -8.48 1.01
C ARG A 99 -3.11 -7.76 0.19
N GLU A 100 -3.98 -7.01 0.85
CA GLU A 100 -5.04 -6.24 0.19
C GLU A 100 -4.46 -5.15 -0.72
N ALA A 101 -3.39 -4.46 -0.29
CA ALA A 101 -2.71 -3.44 -1.10
C ALA A 101 -2.11 -4.03 -2.38
N LEU A 102 -1.44 -5.19 -2.29
CA LEU A 102 -0.89 -5.90 -3.43
C LEU A 102 -2.01 -6.41 -4.36
N ALA A 103 -3.09 -6.95 -3.79
CA ALA A 103 -4.25 -7.40 -4.54
C ALA A 103 -4.97 -6.26 -5.28
N ALA A 104 -5.02 -5.06 -4.69
CA ALA A 104 -5.53 -3.87 -5.35
C ALA A 104 -4.58 -3.40 -6.47
N ALA A 105 -3.28 -3.34 -6.21
CA ALA A 105 -2.28 -2.91 -7.19
C ALA A 105 -2.32 -3.79 -8.46
N ARG A 106 -2.36 -5.12 -8.32
CA ARG A 106 -2.39 -6.03 -9.49
C ARG A 106 -3.64 -5.90 -10.36
N LYS A 107 -4.75 -5.37 -9.80
CA LYS A 107 -6.01 -5.11 -10.54
C LYS A 107 -5.97 -3.83 -11.37
N ILE A 108 -4.98 -2.96 -11.18
CA ILE A 108 -4.85 -1.73 -11.98
C ILE A 108 -4.63 -2.09 -13.45
N GLU A 109 -5.50 -1.60 -14.33
CA GLU A 109 -5.47 -1.92 -15.76
C GLU A 109 -4.30 -1.23 -16.47
N ASN A 110 -4.15 0.07 -16.26
CA ASN A 110 -3.05 0.86 -16.83
C ASN A 110 -1.70 0.33 -16.34
N ALA A 111 -0.87 -0.17 -17.27
CA ALA A 111 0.40 -0.82 -16.95
C ALA A 111 1.40 0.12 -16.27
N ASN A 112 1.49 1.38 -16.70
CA ASN A 112 2.40 2.35 -16.11
C ASN A 112 1.99 2.69 -14.67
N ALA A 113 0.69 2.92 -14.44
CA ALA A 113 0.16 3.17 -13.10
C ALA A 113 0.37 1.97 -12.19
N ARG A 114 0.08 0.74 -12.67
CA ARG A 114 0.30 -0.49 -11.92
C ARG A 114 1.75 -0.66 -11.50
N ALA A 115 2.69 -0.57 -12.45
CA ALA A 115 4.12 -0.73 -12.16
C ALA A 115 4.60 0.34 -11.16
N TRP A 116 4.12 1.57 -11.28
CA TRP A 116 4.44 2.65 -10.34
C TRP A 116 3.93 2.35 -8.93
N VAL A 117 2.69 1.87 -8.79
CA VAL A 117 2.12 1.48 -7.49
C VAL A 117 2.86 0.29 -6.90
N LEU A 118 3.13 -0.75 -7.70
CA LEU A 118 3.90 -1.92 -7.26
C LEU A 118 5.31 -1.52 -6.78
N ALA A 119 5.97 -0.59 -7.47
CA ALA A 119 7.27 -0.08 -7.07
C ALA A 119 7.20 0.67 -5.72
N ALA A 120 6.14 1.47 -5.51
CA ALA A 120 5.91 2.16 -4.24
C ALA A 120 5.63 1.18 -3.07
N LEU A 121 4.96 0.05 -3.36
CA LEU A 121 4.68 -1.01 -2.38
C LEU A 121 5.90 -1.87 -2.06
N ALA A 122 6.79 -2.08 -3.03
CA ALA A 122 7.82 -3.12 -2.99
C ALA A 122 8.71 -3.08 -1.73
N PRO A 123 9.17 -1.94 -1.21
CA PRO A 123 9.95 -1.91 0.03
C PRO A 123 9.19 -2.46 1.25
N ARG A 124 7.88 -2.18 1.33
CA ARG A 124 7.02 -2.66 2.42
C ARG A 124 6.74 -4.15 2.28
N LEU A 125 6.50 -4.62 1.06
CA LEU A 125 6.32 -6.04 0.76
C LEU A 125 7.60 -6.83 1.03
N ALA A 126 8.77 -6.29 0.70
CA ALA A 126 10.06 -6.87 1.04
C ALA A 126 10.27 -6.98 2.55
N GLY A 127 9.93 -5.92 3.30
CA GLY A 127 9.97 -5.94 4.76
C GLY A 127 9.01 -6.97 5.37
N TRP A 128 7.83 -7.17 4.77
CA TRP A 128 6.88 -8.21 5.16
C TRP A 128 7.41 -9.60 4.85
N ALA A 129 7.93 -9.85 3.64
CA ALA A 129 8.50 -11.13 3.23
C ALA A 129 9.66 -11.58 4.12
N ARG A 130 10.52 -10.66 4.58
CA ARG A 130 11.61 -10.99 5.52
C ARG A 130 11.10 -11.42 6.90
N LYS A 131 9.96 -10.88 7.34
CA LYS A 131 9.40 -11.16 8.67
C LYS A 131 8.51 -12.39 8.67
N VAL A 132 7.74 -12.59 7.59
CA VAL A 132 6.75 -13.66 7.46
C VAL A 132 6.82 -14.23 6.04
N PRO A 133 7.86 -15.02 5.72
CA PRO A 133 8.14 -15.44 4.34
C PRO A 133 7.05 -16.35 3.76
N GLN A 134 6.43 -17.21 4.57
CA GLN A 134 5.37 -18.12 4.12
C GLN A 134 4.16 -17.34 3.57
N ASP A 135 3.69 -16.36 4.32
CA ASP A 135 2.54 -15.54 3.94
C ASP A 135 2.79 -14.68 2.71
N ALA A 136 4.00 -14.12 2.62
CA ALA A 136 4.41 -13.36 1.45
C ALA A 136 4.55 -14.26 0.21
N TYR A 137 5.00 -15.50 0.40
CA TYR A 137 5.10 -16.49 -0.67
C TYR A 137 3.72 -16.92 -1.20
N GLU A 138 2.73 -17.12 -0.32
CA GLU A 138 1.35 -17.40 -0.75
C GLU A 138 0.73 -16.24 -1.54
N ALA A 139 0.98 -14.99 -1.10
CA ALA A 139 0.57 -13.83 -1.88
C ALA A 139 1.31 -13.74 -3.23
N TRP A 140 2.59 -14.12 -3.27
CA TRP A 140 3.37 -14.17 -4.51
C TRP A 140 2.83 -15.23 -5.49
N LYS A 141 2.46 -16.43 -5.01
CA LYS A 141 1.86 -17.51 -5.82
C LYS A 141 0.60 -17.08 -6.55
N THR A 142 -0.19 -16.18 -5.96
CA THR A 142 -1.41 -15.64 -6.62
C THR A 142 -1.12 -14.39 -7.45
N THR A 143 -0.08 -13.65 -7.11
CA THR A 143 0.29 -12.41 -7.81
C THR A 143 0.99 -12.69 -9.14
N LEU A 144 2.00 -13.57 -9.15
CA LEU A 144 2.81 -13.83 -10.33
C LEU A 144 1.97 -14.34 -11.52
N PRO A 145 1.08 -15.33 -11.38
CA PRO A 145 0.23 -15.75 -12.49
C PRO A 145 -0.70 -14.65 -13.00
N ALA A 146 -1.23 -13.82 -12.08
CA ALA A 146 -2.11 -12.72 -12.46
C ALA A 146 -1.39 -11.62 -13.27
N LEU A 147 -0.12 -11.38 -12.96
CA LEU A 147 0.73 -10.47 -13.76
C LEU A 147 1.16 -11.14 -15.09
N ALA A 148 1.42 -12.46 -15.06
CA ALA A 148 1.87 -13.22 -16.22
C ALA A 148 0.78 -13.42 -17.29
N ALA A 149 -0.50 -13.32 -16.91
CA ALA A 149 -1.62 -13.30 -17.85
C ALA A 149 -1.68 -12.05 -18.75
N ARG A 150 -0.83 -11.04 -18.47
CA ARG A 150 -0.75 -9.80 -19.26
C ARG A 150 0.32 -9.91 -20.34
N THR A 151 0.53 -8.84 -21.11
CA THR A 151 1.58 -8.83 -22.13
C THR A 151 2.95 -9.05 -21.50
N ARG A 152 3.89 -9.62 -22.26
CA ARG A 152 5.27 -9.83 -21.80
C ARG A 152 5.94 -8.52 -21.37
N LYS A 153 5.69 -7.42 -22.09
CA LYS A 153 6.20 -6.09 -21.77
C LYS A 153 5.70 -5.63 -20.40
N ASP A 154 4.41 -5.79 -20.14
CA ASP A 154 3.79 -5.38 -18.87
C ASP A 154 4.30 -6.23 -17.70
N LEU A 155 4.35 -7.55 -17.89
CA LEU A 155 4.91 -8.47 -16.90
C LEU A 155 6.33 -8.07 -16.53
N LEU A 156 7.19 -7.80 -17.51
CA LEU A 156 8.56 -7.37 -17.27
C LEU A 156 8.66 -6.07 -16.47
N SER A 157 7.78 -5.11 -16.76
CA SER A 157 7.68 -3.86 -16.00
C SER A 157 7.26 -4.11 -14.56
N ASP A 158 6.25 -4.95 -14.35
CA ASP A 158 5.74 -5.30 -13.02
C ASP A 158 6.77 -6.10 -12.19
N LEU A 159 7.49 -7.04 -12.81
CA LEU A 159 8.58 -7.79 -12.17
C LEU A 159 9.74 -6.87 -11.78
N ARG A 160 10.10 -5.90 -12.65
CA ARG A 160 11.09 -4.88 -12.30
C ARG A 160 10.63 -4.08 -11.09
N ALA A 161 9.38 -3.64 -11.06
CA ALA A 161 8.82 -2.92 -9.92
C ALA A 161 8.85 -3.74 -8.61
N LEU A 162 8.63 -5.05 -8.69
CA LEU A 162 8.62 -5.97 -7.55
C LEU A 162 9.98 -6.57 -7.19
N SER A 163 11.08 -6.10 -7.80
CA SER A 163 12.44 -6.62 -7.54
C SER A 163 12.80 -6.69 -6.04
N PRO A 164 12.47 -5.68 -5.19
CA PRO A 164 12.72 -5.79 -3.74
C PRO A 164 11.99 -6.96 -3.07
N LEU A 165 10.76 -7.28 -3.49
CA LEU A 165 10.00 -8.41 -2.96
C LEU A 165 10.60 -9.74 -3.43
N ILE A 166 10.96 -9.84 -4.71
CA ILE A 166 11.60 -11.03 -5.29
C ILE A 166 12.92 -11.33 -4.54
N ALA A 167 13.75 -10.31 -4.33
CA ALA A 167 14.98 -10.43 -3.53
C ALA A 167 14.71 -10.91 -2.11
N ALA A 168 13.65 -10.40 -1.47
CA ALA A 168 13.30 -10.78 -0.11
C ALA A 168 12.78 -12.21 0.01
N LEU A 169 12.15 -12.76 -1.03
CA LEU A 169 11.61 -14.11 -1.03
C LEU A 169 12.65 -15.19 -1.40
N GLY A 170 13.58 -14.88 -2.31
CA GLY A 170 14.49 -15.89 -2.88
C GLY A 170 15.96 -15.47 -2.99
N GLY A 171 16.34 -14.34 -2.40
CA GLY A 171 17.71 -13.82 -2.47
C GLY A 171 18.07 -13.14 -3.81
N PRO A 172 19.30 -12.61 -3.93
CA PRO A 172 19.80 -12.00 -5.18
C PRO A 172 19.76 -12.97 -6.37
N GLU A 173 19.96 -14.26 -6.12
CA GLU A 173 19.97 -15.33 -7.12
C GLU A 173 18.58 -15.53 -7.74
N ALA A 174 17.51 -15.33 -6.98
CA ALA A 174 16.14 -15.41 -7.51
C ALA A 174 15.84 -14.30 -8.53
N ILE A 175 16.41 -13.10 -8.38
CA ILE A 175 16.29 -12.05 -9.40
C ILE A 175 17.01 -12.48 -10.68
N ALA A 176 18.24 -12.98 -10.55
CA ALA A 176 19.02 -13.44 -11.71
C ALA A 176 18.34 -14.64 -12.41
N GLY A 177 17.81 -15.58 -11.64
CA GLY A 177 17.05 -16.73 -12.14
C GLY A 177 15.77 -16.32 -12.85
N ALA A 178 14.98 -15.40 -12.28
CA ALA A 178 13.78 -14.88 -12.92
C ALA A 178 14.10 -14.17 -14.25
N PHE A 179 15.17 -13.36 -14.27
CA PHE A 179 15.60 -12.68 -15.49
C PHE A 179 16.08 -13.66 -16.56
N ARG A 180 16.88 -14.67 -16.18
CA ARG A 180 17.31 -15.75 -17.09
C ARG A 180 16.13 -16.52 -17.66
N ALA A 181 15.17 -16.93 -16.83
CA ALA A 181 13.97 -17.61 -17.27
C ALA A 181 13.18 -16.78 -18.30
N VAL A 182 13.06 -15.46 -18.10
CA VAL A 182 12.38 -14.58 -19.08
C VAL A 182 13.19 -14.43 -20.38
N GLN A 183 14.53 -14.42 -20.31
CA GLN A 183 15.38 -14.41 -21.49
C GLN A 183 15.28 -15.73 -22.28
N ASP A 184 15.32 -16.87 -21.61
CA ASP A 184 15.27 -18.19 -22.22
C ASP A 184 13.94 -18.43 -22.94
N VAL A 185 12.82 -18.11 -22.29
CA VAL A 185 11.49 -18.15 -22.95
C VAL A 185 11.44 -17.21 -24.16
N GLY A 186 12.14 -16.07 -24.09
CA GLY A 186 12.27 -15.14 -25.21
C GLY A 186 13.11 -15.61 -26.38
N ARG A 187 14.00 -16.57 -26.16
CA ARG A 187 14.83 -17.17 -27.21
C ARG A 187 14.12 -18.32 -27.91
N TRP A 188 13.09 -18.90 -27.28
CA TRP A 188 12.36 -20.05 -27.81
C TRP A 188 11.28 -19.67 -28.83
N TRP A 189 10.93 -18.38 -28.94
CA TRP A 189 9.99 -17.89 -29.95
C TRP A 189 10.59 -16.70 -30.72
N PRO A 190 10.87 -16.84 -32.03
CA PRO A 190 11.33 -15.74 -32.89
C PRO A 190 10.22 -14.72 -33.19
#